data_AF-A0A9D8AN70-F1
#
_entry.id   AF-A0A9D8AN70-F1
#
_cell.length_a   1.000
_cell.length_b   1.000
_cell.length_c   1.000
_cell.angle_alpha   90.00
_cell.angle_beta   90.00
_cell.angle_gamma   90.00
#
_symmetry.space_group_name_H-M   'P 1'
#
loop_
_entity.id
_entity.type
_entity.pdbx_description
1 polymer ?
#
loop_
_entity_poly.entity_id
_entity_poly.type
_entity_poly.pdbx_seq_one_letter_code
_entity_poly.pdbx_strand_id
1 'polypeptide(L)'
;MKKAKKFNFVPRTINPVKITNAVILSGNEHIRLAGTVLSENSPWIDVNILPDPITASEYLSDQPSVLLFDDTALSFVDTEKIKANNKDVVLILLSSNDLINKSSPSVAKQKYPYTAKADLIFAIDNFEFLPEKIITSVVRCAEDKLNIEKYSSERRYIFLLVDDEPRWFSQFLPLLYNIIGQRADVMVTRTYEQALKFLFDVNCSSEISEDYFSKGHGDDVVCLITDIFFPKNDTLESEAGRELVNLVNKRYPRIPIIIASKAKEAELLRSIAYILPKGDPGSLEKLSDYINDFTGMGDFIIRGKTGWEHYRIKHIRELYDIILRADKSTKKAEKLRQFFEMYGEKDYFSTWLYMHGFRQLGDELRPRRDSGQRLVTVLKRYLKREILRMKLTPLEIEGKEIYYLTDLLTLLRTINPDKIQHFTDHDIFSNWLDRKGYPELAEAFRPVHGSGNKLKETLIKIIEKWINIYLERL
;
A
#
# COMPACT_ATOMS: atom_id res chain seq x y z
N MET A 1 -33.20 -25.91 18.10
CA MET A 1 -31.76 -25.89 17.72
C MET A 1 -31.27 -24.44 17.81
N LYS A 2 -30.33 -24.11 18.71
CA LYS A 2 -29.64 -22.81 18.65
C LYS A 2 -28.81 -22.80 17.36
N LYS A 3 -29.15 -21.92 16.41
CA LYS A 3 -28.38 -21.68 15.19
C LYS A 3 -26.91 -21.50 15.61
N ALA A 4 -25.98 -22.26 15.02
CA ALA A 4 -24.56 -22.12 15.31
C ALA A 4 -24.17 -20.64 15.17
N LYS A 5 -23.35 -20.13 16.08
CA LYS A 5 -22.95 -18.71 16.09
C LYS A 5 -22.13 -18.44 14.81
N LYS A 6 -22.77 -17.83 13.80
CA LYS A 6 -22.16 -17.44 12.53
C LYS A 6 -21.67 -16.00 12.61
N PHE A 7 -20.55 -15.71 11.96
CA PHE A 7 -20.06 -14.35 11.76
C PHE A 7 -20.03 -14.01 10.28
N ASN A 8 -20.29 -12.76 9.94
CA ASN A 8 -20.23 -12.29 8.57
C ASN A 8 -18.77 -12.05 8.16
N PHE A 9 -18.40 -12.53 6.99
CA PHE A 9 -17.18 -12.12 6.33
C PHE A 9 -17.41 -10.75 5.69
N VAL A 10 -16.58 -9.78 6.04
CA VAL A 10 -16.53 -8.47 5.40
C VAL A 10 -15.14 -8.39 4.79
N PRO A 11 -15.01 -8.47 3.45
CA PRO A 11 -13.72 -8.32 2.81
C PRO A 11 -13.18 -6.92 3.06
N ARG A 12 -11.86 -6.78 2.96
CA ARG A 12 -11.22 -5.47 3.04
C ARG A 12 -11.47 -4.74 1.71
N THR A 13 -12.18 -3.62 1.75
CA THR A 13 -12.25 -2.71 0.61
C THR A 13 -11.03 -1.80 0.68
N ILE A 14 -10.02 -2.07 -0.13
CA ILE A 14 -8.79 -1.26 -0.14
C ILE A 14 -9.01 -0.07 -1.07
N ASN A 15 -9.54 -0.30 -2.26
CA ASN A 15 -9.79 0.73 -3.26
C ASN A 15 -11.31 0.88 -3.49
N PRO A 16 -12.04 1.59 -2.62
CA PRO A 16 -13.48 1.82 -2.79
C PRO A 16 -13.80 2.68 -4.02
N VAL A 17 -12.90 3.60 -4.40
CA VAL A 17 -12.89 4.22 -5.72
C VAL A 17 -12.00 3.39 -6.61
N LYS A 18 -12.57 2.91 -7.72
CA LYS A 18 -11.81 2.37 -8.84
C LYS A 18 -11.88 3.34 -10.01
N ILE A 19 -10.73 3.63 -10.61
CA ILE A 19 -10.71 4.38 -11.87
C ILE A 19 -11.31 3.49 -12.95
N THR A 20 -12.27 4.03 -13.70
CA THR A 20 -12.92 3.33 -14.82
C THR A 20 -12.70 4.02 -16.14
N ASN A 21 -12.22 5.27 -16.16
CA ASN A 21 -11.84 5.95 -17.39
C ASN A 21 -10.40 6.46 -17.31
N ALA A 22 -9.61 6.18 -18.35
CA ALA A 22 -8.33 6.83 -18.57
C ALA A 22 -8.37 7.60 -19.89
N VAL A 23 -8.21 8.91 -19.79
CA VAL A 23 -8.34 9.84 -20.90
C VAL A 23 -6.95 10.37 -21.22
N ILE A 24 -6.50 10.22 -22.46
CA ILE A 24 -5.13 10.56 -22.86
C ILE A 24 -5.19 11.66 -23.91
N LEU A 25 -4.55 12.80 -23.63
CA LEU A 25 -4.26 13.83 -24.63
C LEU A 25 -2.75 14.06 -24.68
N SER A 26 -2.13 13.59 -25.76
CA SER A 26 -0.68 13.64 -25.92
C SER A 26 -0.30 13.73 -27.39
N GLY A 27 0.65 14.62 -27.71
CA GLY A 27 1.35 14.64 -29.00
C GLY A 27 2.34 13.49 -29.14
N ASN A 28 2.85 12.96 -28.03
CA ASN A 28 3.73 11.79 -28.00
C ASN A 28 2.96 10.48 -28.27
N GLU A 29 3.38 9.75 -29.31
CA GLU A 29 2.80 8.47 -29.73
C GLU A 29 2.96 7.36 -28.69
N HIS A 30 4.11 7.27 -28.01
CA HIS A 30 4.34 6.24 -26.99
C HIS A 30 3.38 6.36 -25.81
N ILE A 31 2.99 7.59 -25.44
CA ILE A 31 1.98 7.80 -24.39
C ILE A 31 0.61 7.32 -24.85
N ARG A 32 0.23 7.60 -26.11
CA ARG A 32 -1.05 7.14 -26.67
C ARG A 32 -1.10 5.61 -26.75
N LEU A 33 -0.02 4.97 -27.22
CA LEU A 33 0.09 3.51 -27.33
C LEU A 33 0.14 2.82 -25.95
N ALA A 34 0.67 3.47 -24.92
CA ALA A 34 0.62 2.96 -23.54
C ALA A 34 -0.82 2.77 -23.03
N GLY A 35 -1.81 3.43 -23.64
CA GLY A 35 -3.23 3.15 -23.39
C GLY A 35 -3.62 1.69 -23.62
N THR A 36 -3.03 1.03 -24.64
CA THR A 36 -3.29 -0.40 -24.91
C THR A 36 -2.80 -1.28 -23.75
N VAL A 37 -1.61 -0.99 -23.24
CA VAL A 37 -1.03 -1.71 -22.08
C VAL A 37 -1.90 -1.53 -20.84
N LEU A 38 -2.48 -0.33 -20.65
CA LEU A 38 -3.41 -0.08 -19.57
C LEU A 38 -4.69 -0.91 -19.72
N SER A 39 -5.30 -0.97 -20.91
CA SER A 39 -6.49 -1.79 -21.16
C SER A 39 -6.23 -3.30 -20.99
N GLU A 40 -5.04 -3.78 -21.36
CA GLU A 40 -4.65 -5.19 -21.17
C GLU A 40 -4.48 -5.56 -19.68
N ASN A 41 -3.85 -4.67 -18.90
CA ASN A 41 -3.60 -4.90 -17.48
C ASN A 41 -4.80 -4.55 -16.59
N SER A 42 -5.71 -3.69 -17.06
CA SER A 42 -6.88 -3.21 -16.32
C SER A 42 -8.10 -3.14 -17.24
N PRO A 43 -8.72 -4.31 -17.56
CA PRO A 43 -9.81 -4.39 -18.56
C PRO A 43 -11.09 -3.63 -18.20
N TRP A 44 -11.22 -3.17 -16.95
CA TRP A 44 -12.33 -2.35 -16.50
C TRP A 44 -12.13 -0.85 -16.77
N ILE A 45 -10.95 -0.44 -17.25
CA ILE A 45 -10.64 0.94 -17.60
C ILE A 45 -10.93 1.15 -19.08
N ASP A 46 -11.90 2.01 -19.38
CA ASP A 46 -12.13 2.53 -20.72
C ASP A 46 -11.08 3.59 -21.05
N VAL A 47 -10.32 3.34 -22.13
CA VAL A 47 -9.20 4.19 -22.54
C VAL A 47 -9.60 5.03 -23.73
N ASN A 48 -9.65 6.35 -23.52
CA ASN A 48 -10.11 7.32 -24.51
C ASN A 48 -8.98 8.26 -24.89
N ILE A 49 -8.56 8.25 -26.16
CA ILE A 49 -7.55 9.18 -26.69
C ILE A 49 -8.28 10.39 -27.27
N LEU A 50 -8.02 11.58 -26.72
CA LEU A 50 -8.66 12.81 -27.18
C LEU A 50 -7.85 13.47 -28.30
N PRO A 51 -8.54 14.09 -29.28
CA PRO A 51 -7.89 14.67 -30.44
C PRO A 51 -7.28 16.06 -30.18
N ASP A 52 -7.84 16.82 -29.23
CA ASP A 52 -7.49 18.22 -29.05
C ASP A 52 -7.74 18.75 -27.61
N PRO A 53 -7.12 19.88 -27.23
CA PRO A 53 -7.28 20.50 -25.92
C PRO A 53 -8.68 21.02 -25.58
N ILE A 54 -9.49 21.40 -26.58
CA ILE A 54 -10.85 21.91 -26.35
C ILE A 54 -11.71 20.74 -25.88
N THR A 55 -11.68 19.62 -26.60
CA THR A 55 -12.38 18.39 -26.22
C THR A 55 -11.96 17.92 -24.83
N ALA A 56 -10.66 18.00 -24.49
CA ALA A 56 -10.18 17.66 -23.15
C ALA A 56 -10.69 18.62 -22.06
N SER A 57 -10.75 19.92 -22.36
CA SER A 57 -11.25 20.94 -21.41
C SER A 57 -12.75 20.82 -21.13
N GLU A 58 -13.52 20.27 -22.09
CA GLU A 58 -14.95 19.98 -21.95
C GLU A 58 -15.23 18.58 -21.36
N TYR A 59 -14.20 17.81 -21.00
CA TYR A 59 -14.39 16.44 -20.52
C TYR A 59 -15.34 16.39 -19.31
N LEU A 60 -16.31 15.47 -19.38
CA LEU A 60 -17.34 15.26 -18.37
C LEU A 60 -17.58 13.76 -18.21
N SER A 61 -17.55 13.30 -16.98
CA SER A 61 -17.86 11.93 -16.58
C SER A 61 -18.45 11.89 -15.18
N ASP A 62 -19.41 10.99 -14.97
CA ASP A 62 -19.95 10.67 -13.65
C ASP A 62 -19.14 9.56 -12.95
N GLN A 63 -18.24 8.89 -13.67
CA GLN A 63 -17.36 7.86 -13.13
C GLN A 63 -15.97 8.41 -12.78
N PRO A 64 -15.25 7.76 -11.85
CA PRO A 64 -13.87 8.15 -11.52
C PRO A 64 -12.94 8.06 -12.74
N SER A 65 -12.25 9.16 -13.02
CA SER A 65 -11.46 9.34 -14.23
C SER A 65 -10.04 9.83 -13.94
N VAL A 66 -9.10 9.41 -14.76
CA VAL A 66 -7.76 9.98 -14.82
C VAL A 66 -7.52 10.61 -16.19
N LEU A 67 -6.99 11.83 -16.22
CA LEU A 67 -6.61 12.50 -17.45
C LEU A 67 -5.09 12.62 -17.49
N LEU A 68 -4.49 12.08 -18.54
CA LEU A 68 -3.05 12.02 -18.75
C LEU A 68 -2.66 12.97 -19.87
N PHE A 69 -1.77 13.90 -19.56
CA PHE A 69 -1.29 14.94 -20.46
C PHE A 69 0.22 14.87 -20.62
N ASP A 70 0.73 15.17 -21.81
CA ASP A 70 2.13 15.54 -21.97
C ASP A 70 2.37 17.04 -21.70
N ASP A 71 3.63 17.46 -21.77
CA ASP A 71 4.05 18.85 -21.55
C ASP A 71 3.31 19.86 -22.47
N THR A 72 3.02 19.45 -23.71
CA THR A 72 2.37 20.32 -24.70
C THR A 72 0.87 20.41 -24.41
N ALA A 73 0.21 19.28 -24.22
CA ALA A 73 -1.23 19.20 -23.99
C ALA A 73 -1.65 19.98 -22.74
N LEU A 74 -0.98 19.79 -21.61
CA LEU A 74 -1.35 20.44 -20.34
C LEU A 74 -1.22 21.98 -20.41
N SER A 75 -0.34 22.48 -21.28
CA SER A 75 -0.18 23.92 -21.51
C SER A 75 -1.45 24.57 -22.09
N PHE A 76 -2.23 23.83 -22.89
CA PHE A 76 -3.40 24.36 -23.62
C PHE A 76 -4.76 23.97 -23.02
N VAL A 77 -4.79 23.08 -22.03
CA VAL A 77 -6.03 22.61 -21.40
C VAL A 77 -6.46 23.53 -20.24
N ASP A 78 -7.78 23.73 -20.12
CA ASP A 78 -8.44 24.36 -18.97
C ASP A 78 -8.74 23.32 -17.89
N THR A 79 -7.79 23.18 -16.96
CA THR A 79 -7.88 22.19 -15.87
C THR A 79 -8.88 22.55 -14.79
N GLU A 80 -9.17 23.84 -14.61
CA GLU A 80 -10.18 24.29 -13.65
C GLU A 80 -11.57 23.90 -14.13
N LYS A 81 -11.82 24.06 -15.43
CA LYS A 81 -13.08 23.60 -16.04
C LYS A 81 -13.25 22.08 -15.92
N ILE A 82 -12.20 21.30 -16.16
CA ILE A 82 -12.24 19.84 -15.96
C ILE A 82 -12.60 19.50 -14.52
N LYS A 83 -11.92 20.11 -13.54
CA LYS A 83 -12.18 19.87 -12.11
C LYS A 83 -13.58 20.31 -11.68
N ALA A 84 -14.12 21.38 -12.27
CA ALA A 84 -15.49 21.82 -12.02
C ALA A 84 -16.53 20.86 -12.61
N ASN A 85 -16.24 20.27 -13.76
CA ASN A 85 -17.13 19.33 -14.43
C ASN A 85 -17.15 17.93 -13.78
N ASN A 86 -16.03 17.52 -13.17
CA ASN A 86 -15.83 16.15 -12.73
C ASN A 86 -15.52 16.09 -11.22
N LYS A 87 -16.34 15.36 -10.47
CA LYS A 87 -16.15 15.20 -9.02
C LYS A 87 -14.89 14.39 -8.68
N ASP A 88 -14.61 13.38 -9.48
CA ASP A 88 -13.68 12.29 -9.16
C ASP A 88 -12.60 12.17 -10.24
N VAL A 89 -11.86 13.27 -10.44
CA VAL A 89 -10.86 13.38 -11.49
C VAL A 89 -9.47 13.64 -10.93
N VAL A 90 -8.46 12.99 -11.51
CA VAL A 90 -7.05 13.27 -11.24
C VAL A 90 -6.35 13.65 -12.54
N LEU A 91 -5.66 14.80 -12.53
CA LEU A 91 -4.92 15.31 -13.67
C LEU A 91 -3.44 14.96 -13.52
N ILE A 92 -2.89 14.28 -14.53
CA ILE A 92 -1.51 13.79 -14.48
C ILE A 92 -0.71 14.41 -15.62
N LEU A 93 0.46 14.95 -15.28
CA LEU A 93 1.49 15.31 -16.26
C LEU A 93 2.49 14.16 -16.42
N LEU A 94 2.62 13.65 -17.64
CA LEU A 94 3.71 12.78 -18.08
C LEU A 94 4.75 13.65 -18.80
N SER A 95 5.76 14.08 -18.05
CA SER A 95 6.77 15.03 -18.53
C SER A 95 8.00 14.32 -19.08
N SER A 96 8.38 14.71 -20.29
CA SER A 96 9.69 14.35 -20.89
C SER A 96 10.76 15.41 -20.63
N ASN A 97 10.40 16.49 -19.95
CA ASN A 97 11.29 17.62 -19.69
C ASN A 97 12.28 17.32 -18.57
N ASP A 98 13.57 17.37 -18.89
CA ASP A 98 14.64 17.04 -17.94
C ASP A 98 14.62 17.92 -16.68
N LEU A 99 14.29 19.21 -16.81
CA LEU A 99 14.22 20.10 -15.65
C LEU A 99 13.05 19.72 -14.76
N ILE A 100 11.85 19.51 -15.31
CA ILE A 100 10.68 19.11 -14.51
C ILE A 100 10.96 17.81 -13.76
N ASN A 101 11.65 16.88 -14.41
CA ASN A 101 11.90 15.54 -13.89
C ASN A 101 12.97 15.49 -12.78
N LYS A 102 13.80 16.53 -12.64
CA LYS A 102 14.94 16.60 -11.70
C LYS A 102 14.93 17.85 -10.83
N SER A 103 13.78 18.48 -10.66
CA SER A 103 13.69 19.70 -9.85
C SER A 103 12.47 19.71 -8.95
N SER A 104 12.59 20.51 -7.90
CA SER A 104 11.51 20.77 -6.97
C SER A 104 10.28 21.37 -7.66
N PRO A 105 9.08 21.21 -7.07
CA PRO A 105 7.86 21.81 -7.61
C PRO A 105 7.99 23.30 -7.93
N SER A 106 8.68 24.06 -7.08
CA SER A 106 8.80 25.52 -7.20
C SER A 106 9.72 25.94 -8.36
N VAL A 107 10.84 25.23 -8.57
CA VAL A 107 11.74 25.45 -9.71
C VAL A 107 11.05 25.09 -11.03
N ALA A 108 10.37 23.94 -11.08
CA ALA A 108 9.60 23.51 -12.24
C ALA A 108 8.50 24.51 -12.59
N LYS A 109 7.73 24.98 -11.60
CA LYS A 109 6.66 25.97 -11.77
C LYS A 109 7.17 27.31 -12.29
N GLN A 110 8.33 27.77 -11.81
CA GLN A 110 8.89 29.05 -12.25
C GLN A 110 9.20 29.06 -13.75
N LYS A 111 9.73 27.97 -14.29
CA LYS A 111 10.06 27.86 -15.72
C LYS A 111 8.88 27.40 -16.58
N TYR A 112 8.06 26.50 -16.04
CA TYR A 112 6.94 25.86 -16.71
C TYR A 112 5.67 25.96 -15.86
N PRO A 113 4.94 27.10 -15.91
CA PRO A 113 3.80 27.35 -15.04
C PRO A 113 2.66 26.32 -15.14
N TYR A 114 2.53 25.64 -16.29
CA TYR A 114 1.53 24.58 -16.49
C TYR A 114 1.72 23.38 -15.55
N THR A 115 2.92 23.17 -14.99
CA THR A 115 3.16 22.09 -14.01
C THR A 115 2.28 22.21 -12.77
N ALA A 116 1.88 23.43 -12.39
CA ALA A 116 0.98 23.67 -11.26
C ALA A 116 -0.48 23.25 -11.55
N LYS A 117 -0.83 22.97 -12.80
CA LYS A 117 -2.17 22.51 -13.19
C LYS A 117 -2.38 21.01 -12.95
N ALA A 118 -1.30 20.23 -12.78
CA ALA A 118 -1.35 18.80 -12.56
C ALA A 118 -1.45 18.46 -11.06
N ASP A 119 -2.20 17.41 -10.75
CA ASP A 119 -2.29 16.86 -9.40
C ASP A 119 -1.10 15.95 -9.09
N LEU A 120 -0.61 15.23 -10.11
CA LEU A 120 0.56 14.36 -10.05
C LEU A 120 1.43 14.59 -11.28
N ILE A 121 2.75 14.48 -11.12
CA ILE A 121 3.72 14.64 -12.21
C ILE A 121 4.64 13.43 -12.22
N PHE A 122 4.78 12.78 -13.37
CA PHE A 122 5.68 11.64 -13.57
C PHE A 122 6.64 11.93 -14.71
N ALA A 123 7.86 11.42 -14.58
CA ALA A 123 8.84 11.45 -15.63
C ALA A 123 8.57 10.33 -16.64
N ILE A 124 8.63 10.66 -17.92
CA ILE A 124 8.66 9.71 -19.05
C ILE A 124 9.91 9.96 -19.90
N ASP A 125 10.47 8.90 -20.46
CA ASP A 125 11.47 9.00 -21.51
C ASP A 125 11.30 7.86 -22.52
N ASN A 126 12.15 7.85 -23.54
CA ASN A 126 12.14 6.81 -24.57
C ASN A 126 13.12 5.65 -24.26
N PHE A 127 13.68 5.57 -23.04
CA PHE A 127 14.76 4.63 -22.69
C PHE A 127 14.55 3.95 -21.33
N GLU A 128 14.72 4.68 -20.23
CA GLU A 128 14.70 4.13 -18.86
C GLU A 128 13.27 3.94 -18.32
N PHE A 129 12.37 4.89 -18.61
CA PHE A 129 11.01 4.96 -18.07
C PHE A 129 10.00 5.23 -19.20
N LEU A 130 9.88 4.22 -20.07
CA LEU A 130 8.89 4.16 -21.15
C LEU A 130 7.46 4.31 -20.59
N PRO A 131 6.57 5.08 -21.24
CA PRO A 131 5.18 5.24 -20.80
C PRO A 131 4.48 3.91 -20.52
N GLU A 132 4.65 2.92 -21.39
CA GLU A 132 4.09 1.56 -21.27
C GLU A 132 4.50 0.83 -19.98
N LYS A 133 5.68 1.12 -19.43
CA LYS A 133 6.19 0.45 -18.21
C LYS A 133 5.63 1.06 -16.93
N ILE A 134 5.23 2.34 -16.96
CA ILE A 134 4.83 3.07 -15.76
C ILE A 134 3.33 3.38 -15.72
N ILE A 135 2.62 3.35 -16.85
CA ILE A 135 1.24 3.81 -16.97
C ILE A 135 0.30 3.17 -15.94
N THR A 136 0.42 1.86 -15.71
CA THR A 136 -0.39 1.14 -14.72
C THR A 136 -0.14 1.66 -13.30
N SER A 137 1.12 1.97 -12.97
CA SER A 137 1.49 2.51 -11.66
C SER A 137 1.07 3.97 -11.49
N VAL A 138 1.11 4.74 -12.58
CA VAL A 138 0.63 6.13 -12.63
C VAL A 138 -0.86 6.20 -12.34
N VAL A 139 -1.66 5.40 -13.07
CA VAL A 139 -3.12 5.33 -12.87
C VAL A 139 -3.44 4.84 -11.47
N ARG A 140 -2.72 3.83 -10.99
CA ARG A 140 -2.88 3.33 -9.63
C ARG A 140 -2.58 4.38 -8.56
N CYS A 141 -1.55 5.20 -8.75
CA CYS A 141 -1.24 6.31 -7.83
C CYS A 141 -2.36 7.37 -7.80
N ALA A 142 -3.03 7.61 -8.92
CA ALA A 142 -4.21 8.48 -8.95
C ALA A 142 -5.41 7.86 -8.22
N GLU A 143 -5.63 6.56 -8.37
CA GLU A 143 -6.66 5.83 -7.64
C GLU A 143 -6.42 5.91 -6.12
N ASP A 144 -5.19 5.65 -5.69
CA ASP A 144 -4.77 5.75 -4.28
C ASP A 144 -5.00 7.17 -3.74
N LYS A 145 -4.66 8.22 -4.51
CA LYS A 145 -4.94 9.62 -4.14
C LYS A 145 -6.43 9.87 -3.87
N LEU A 146 -7.30 9.49 -4.80
CA LEU A 146 -8.77 9.67 -4.62
C LEU A 146 -9.28 8.91 -3.39
N ASN A 147 -8.77 7.70 -3.18
CA ASN A 147 -9.16 6.86 -2.07
C ASN A 147 -8.72 7.43 -0.72
N ILE A 148 -7.49 7.96 -0.64
CA ILE A 148 -6.97 8.63 0.56
C ILE A 148 -7.80 9.87 0.90
N GLU A 149 -8.11 10.70 -0.09
CA GLU A 149 -8.83 11.96 0.13
C GLU A 149 -10.28 11.73 0.57
N LYS A 150 -11.00 10.83 -0.12
CA LYS A 150 -12.44 10.63 0.11
C LYS A 150 -12.77 9.72 1.28
N TYR A 151 -11.94 8.72 1.53
CA TYR A 151 -12.16 7.72 2.58
C TYR A 151 -11.20 7.90 3.74
N SER A 152 -10.83 9.16 4.01
CA SER A 152 -9.99 9.58 5.13
C SER A 152 -10.57 9.26 6.51
N SER A 153 -11.90 9.10 6.62
CA SER A 153 -12.56 8.64 7.85
C SER A 153 -12.34 7.16 8.14
N GLU A 154 -11.96 6.37 7.13
CA GLU A 154 -11.65 4.97 7.28
C GLU A 154 -10.15 4.76 7.46
N ARG A 155 -9.81 3.74 8.25
CA ARG A 155 -8.43 3.39 8.53
C ARG A 155 -7.73 2.90 7.24
N ARG A 156 -6.77 3.68 6.75
CA ARG A 156 -5.96 3.33 5.56
C ARG A 156 -4.55 2.87 5.92
N TYR A 157 -3.86 2.32 4.92
CA TYR A 157 -2.50 1.79 5.03
C TYR A 157 -1.67 2.43 3.96
N ILE A 158 -0.86 3.39 4.38
CA ILE A 158 -0.26 4.32 3.43
C ILE A 158 1.25 4.18 3.49
N PHE A 159 1.84 3.89 2.34
CA PHE A 159 3.25 4.14 2.10
C PHE A 159 3.38 5.62 1.73
N LEU A 160 3.95 6.40 2.64
CA LEU A 160 4.22 7.81 2.39
C LEU A 160 5.58 7.92 1.70
N LEU A 161 5.56 8.36 0.44
CA LEU A 161 6.73 8.63 -0.38
C LEU A 161 7.00 10.14 -0.39
N VAL A 162 8.21 10.55 0.00
CA VAL A 162 8.61 11.96 0.06
C VAL A 162 9.87 12.17 -0.77
N ASP A 163 9.69 12.75 -1.95
CA ASP A 163 10.77 13.02 -2.90
C ASP A 163 10.34 14.14 -3.85
N ASP A 164 11.22 15.10 -4.12
CA ASP A 164 10.88 16.25 -4.96
C ASP A 164 11.08 15.97 -6.44
N GLU A 165 11.88 14.97 -6.82
CA GLU A 165 12.19 14.61 -8.21
C GLU A 165 11.18 13.59 -8.78
N PRO A 166 10.37 13.98 -9.80
CA PRO A 166 9.44 13.07 -10.46
C PRO A 166 10.11 11.82 -11.02
N ARG A 167 11.36 11.94 -11.48
CA ARG A 167 12.12 10.82 -12.04
C ARG A 167 12.23 9.67 -11.06
N TRP A 168 12.54 9.96 -9.80
CA TRP A 168 12.83 8.92 -8.83
C TRP A 168 11.59 8.09 -8.51
N PHE A 169 10.47 8.72 -8.15
CA PHE A 169 9.27 7.95 -7.84
C PHE A 169 8.62 7.32 -9.08
N SER A 170 8.77 7.90 -10.27
CA SER A 170 8.30 7.27 -11.52
C SER A 170 8.98 5.93 -11.78
N GLN A 171 10.28 5.83 -11.46
CA GLN A 171 11.03 4.58 -11.53
C GLN A 171 10.67 3.63 -10.39
N PHE A 172 10.43 4.16 -9.19
CA PHE A 172 10.26 3.39 -7.98
C PHE A 172 8.87 2.75 -7.83
N LEU A 173 7.81 3.43 -8.26
CA LEU A 173 6.43 3.01 -8.00
C LEU A 173 6.04 1.67 -8.62
N PRO A 174 6.43 1.32 -9.87
CA PRO A 174 6.15 -0.02 -10.39
C PRO A 174 6.69 -1.13 -9.50
N LEU A 175 7.90 -0.95 -8.97
CA LEU A 175 8.48 -1.90 -8.02
C LEU A 175 7.74 -1.90 -6.70
N LEU A 176 7.46 -0.73 -6.13
CA LEU A 176 6.75 -0.64 -4.85
C LEU A 176 5.39 -1.33 -4.95
N TYR A 177 4.61 -1.07 -6.00
CA TYR A 177 3.32 -1.71 -6.23
C TYR A 177 3.41 -3.22 -6.44
N ASN A 178 4.50 -3.71 -7.04
CA ASN A 178 4.76 -5.13 -7.15
C ASN A 178 5.01 -5.78 -5.77
N ILE A 179 5.68 -5.08 -4.86
CA ILE A 179 5.93 -5.55 -3.49
C ILE A 179 4.65 -5.50 -2.65
N ILE A 180 3.96 -4.35 -2.66
CA ILE A 180 2.83 -4.12 -1.76
C ILE A 180 1.55 -4.81 -2.24
N GLY A 181 1.47 -5.21 -3.52
CA GLY A 181 0.26 -5.78 -4.11
C GLY A 181 -0.89 -4.79 -3.94
N GLN A 182 -2.11 -5.25 -3.68
CA GLN A 182 -3.24 -4.35 -3.33
C GLN A 182 -3.32 -4.01 -1.84
N ARG A 183 -2.34 -4.37 -1.00
CA ARG A 183 -2.49 -4.33 0.47
C ARG A 183 -2.34 -2.94 1.08
N ALA A 184 -1.88 -1.95 0.35
CA ALA A 184 -1.68 -0.59 0.83
C ALA A 184 -1.79 0.41 -0.32
N ASP A 185 -2.10 1.65 0.03
CA ASP A 185 -2.07 2.81 -0.85
C ASP A 185 -0.69 3.46 -0.80
N VAL A 186 -0.37 4.24 -1.82
CA VAL A 186 0.79 5.12 -1.84
C VAL A 186 0.35 6.58 -1.86
N MET A 187 0.94 7.38 -0.97
CA MET A 187 0.84 8.84 -1.01
C MET A 187 2.18 9.42 -1.42
N VAL A 188 2.22 10.21 -2.50
CA VAL A 188 3.42 10.92 -2.94
C VAL A 188 3.33 12.38 -2.50
N THR A 189 4.39 12.87 -1.86
CA THR A 189 4.57 14.28 -1.49
C THR A 189 5.95 14.75 -1.95
N ARG A 190 6.08 16.03 -2.28
CA ARG A 190 7.28 16.60 -2.92
C ARG A 190 7.95 17.71 -2.12
N THR A 191 7.41 18.03 -0.94
CA THR A 191 7.88 19.12 -0.07
C THR A 191 7.68 18.73 1.39
N TYR A 192 8.44 19.36 2.27
CA TYR A 192 8.29 19.20 3.71
C TYR A 192 6.90 19.57 4.21
N GLU A 193 6.34 20.67 3.68
CA GLU A 193 5.04 21.19 4.07
C GLU A 193 3.92 20.23 3.66
N GLN A 194 4.01 19.62 2.47
CA GLN A 194 3.05 18.59 2.05
C GLN A 194 3.12 17.35 2.96
N ALA A 195 4.33 16.91 3.33
CA ALA A 195 4.49 15.78 4.24
C ALA A 195 3.94 16.07 5.64
N LEU A 196 4.16 17.28 6.18
CA LEU A 196 3.59 17.72 7.45
C LEU A 196 2.07 17.83 7.40
N LYS A 197 1.53 18.44 6.33
CA LYS A 197 0.10 18.55 6.14
C LYS A 197 -0.55 17.18 6.06
N PHE A 198 0.08 16.25 5.36
CA PHE A 198 -0.44 14.90 5.26
C PHE A 198 -0.37 14.13 6.59
N LEU A 199 0.78 14.12 7.27
CA LEU A 199 0.98 13.35 8.50
C LEU A 199 0.23 13.95 9.70
N PHE A 200 0.22 15.27 9.83
CA PHE A 200 -0.18 15.97 11.05
C PHE A 200 -1.25 17.04 10.80
N ASP A 201 -1.71 17.27 9.56
CA ASP A 201 -2.66 18.35 9.26
C ASP A 201 -2.18 19.75 9.71
N VAL A 202 -0.86 19.99 9.71
CA VAL A 202 -0.23 21.27 10.07
C VAL A 202 0.60 21.83 8.94
N ASN A 203 0.91 23.13 8.97
CA ASN A 203 1.78 23.77 7.98
C ASN A 203 3.23 23.85 8.47
N CYS A 204 3.45 23.90 9.79
CA CYS A 204 4.77 23.98 10.40
C CYS A 204 4.97 22.96 11.53
N SER A 205 6.19 22.46 11.69
CA SER A 205 6.53 21.50 12.74
C SER A 205 6.39 22.08 14.15
N SER A 206 6.47 23.40 14.31
CA SER A 206 6.26 24.09 15.58
C SER A 206 4.83 23.99 16.10
N GLU A 207 3.85 23.68 15.25
CA GLU A 207 2.45 23.46 15.65
C GLU A 207 2.26 22.11 16.37
N ILE A 208 3.26 21.21 16.28
CA ILE A 208 3.21 19.85 16.83
C ILE A 208 3.72 19.87 18.29
N SER A 209 2.90 20.40 19.19
CA SER A 209 3.13 20.42 20.65
C SER A 209 3.11 19.00 21.26
N GLU A 210 3.69 18.79 22.46
CA GLU A 210 3.74 17.46 23.09
C GLU A 210 2.35 16.78 23.18
N ASP A 211 1.31 17.57 23.49
CA ASP A 211 -0.09 17.14 23.57
C ASP A 211 -0.83 17.11 22.22
N TYR A 212 -0.11 17.22 21.10
CA TYR A 212 -0.71 17.15 19.78
C TYR A 212 -1.41 15.79 19.58
N PHE A 213 -2.72 15.87 19.32
CA PHE A 213 -3.53 14.74 18.89
C PHE A 213 -3.54 14.67 17.37
N SER A 214 -3.30 13.48 16.84
CA SER A 214 -3.28 13.15 15.41
C SER A 214 -4.56 13.60 14.71
N LYS A 215 -4.44 14.59 13.82
CA LYS A 215 -5.50 15.09 12.92
C LYS A 215 -5.24 14.78 11.45
N GLY A 216 -3.98 14.48 11.11
CA GLY A 216 -3.59 14.03 9.78
C GLY A 216 -3.62 12.50 9.67
N HIS A 217 -3.02 12.01 8.59
CA HIS A 217 -2.92 10.60 8.23
C HIS A 217 -1.70 9.88 8.85
N GLY A 218 -0.98 10.51 9.77
CA GLY A 218 0.22 9.92 10.37
C GLY A 218 -0.07 8.62 11.12
N ASP A 219 -1.30 8.46 11.62
CA ASP A 219 -1.72 7.17 12.11
C ASP A 219 -1.82 6.14 10.99
N ASP A 220 -2.32 6.46 9.80
CA ASP A 220 -2.55 5.55 8.65
C ASP A 220 -1.27 5.13 7.93
N VAL A 221 -0.20 5.90 8.11
CA VAL A 221 1.10 5.56 7.53
C VAL A 221 1.68 4.31 8.19
N VAL A 222 2.15 3.40 7.33
CA VAL A 222 2.84 2.14 7.72
C VAL A 222 4.27 2.05 7.24
N CYS A 223 4.69 2.94 6.35
CA CYS A 223 6.09 3.13 6.02
C CYS A 223 6.29 4.55 5.52
N LEU A 224 7.36 5.19 5.98
CA LEU A 224 7.88 6.41 5.38
C LEU A 224 9.05 6.03 4.47
N ILE A 225 8.99 6.41 3.20
CA ILE A 225 10.09 6.31 2.25
C ILE A 225 10.43 7.73 1.81
N THR A 226 11.64 8.20 2.10
CA THR A 226 11.98 9.62 1.91
C THR A 226 13.40 9.79 1.40
N ASP A 227 13.66 10.80 0.58
CA ASP A 227 15.03 11.32 0.42
C ASP A 227 15.43 12.13 1.67
N ILE A 228 16.73 12.38 1.82
CA ILE A 228 17.29 13.28 2.83
C ILE A 228 17.24 14.74 2.38
N PHE A 229 17.31 14.98 1.06
CA PHE A 229 17.29 16.31 0.45
C PHE A 229 16.01 16.48 -0.35
N PHE A 230 15.17 17.41 0.08
CA PHE A 230 13.99 17.88 -0.62
C PHE A 230 13.64 19.27 -0.03
N PRO A 231 12.82 20.09 -0.70
CA PRO A 231 12.64 21.47 -0.30
C PRO A 231 11.81 21.60 0.99
N LYS A 232 12.21 22.57 1.81
CA LYS A 232 11.44 23.14 2.92
C LYS A 232 11.44 24.66 2.77
N ASN A 233 10.27 25.29 2.82
CA ASN A 233 10.09 26.71 2.50
C ASN A 233 10.81 27.12 1.20
N ASP A 234 10.60 26.35 0.13
CA ASP A 234 11.21 26.55 -1.20
C ASP A 234 12.75 26.50 -1.25
N THR A 235 13.41 26.06 -0.17
CA THR A 235 14.87 26.00 -0.08
C THR A 235 15.36 24.55 -0.17
N LEU A 236 16.20 24.24 -1.17
CA LEU A 236 16.76 22.90 -1.43
C LEU A 236 17.88 22.50 -0.45
N GLU A 237 18.68 23.46 0.04
CA GLU A 237 19.72 23.24 1.06
C GLU A 237 19.14 23.10 2.48
N SER A 238 18.09 22.30 2.62
CA SER A 238 17.35 22.18 3.87
C SER A 238 17.59 20.85 4.57
N GLU A 239 17.50 20.88 5.90
CA GLU A 239 17.56 19.69 6.76
C GLU A 239 16.21 18.95 6.79
N ALA A 240 15.36 19.12 5.77
CA ALA A 240 13.97 18.68 5.75
C ALA A 240 13.82 17.18 5.97
N GLY A 241 14.60 16.35 5.27
CA GLY A 241 14.54 14.91 5.41
C GLY A 241 14.97 14.46 6.81
N ARG A 242 16.05 15.03 7.35
CA ARG A 242 16.48 14.72 8.72
C ARG A 242 15.44 15.13 9.76
N GLU A 243 14.82 16.30 9.60
CA GLU A 243 13.78 16.78 10.50
C GLU A 243 12.53 15.90 10.43
N LEU A 244 12.09 15.55 9.22
CA LEU A 244 10.93 14.67 9.00
C LEU A 244 11.14 13.29 9.63
N VAL A 245 12.30 12.67 9.37
CA VAL A 245 12.65 11.35 9.93
C VAL A 245 12.65 11.37 11.45
N ASN A 246 13.28 12.37 12.07
CA ASN A 246 13.30 12.50 13.52
C ASN A 246 11.91 12.74 14.11
N LEU A 247 11.10 13.56 13.45
CA LEU A 247 9.73 13.86 13.87
C LEU A 247 8.85 12.61 13.81
N VAL A 248 8.91 11.86 12.70
CA VAL A 248 8.16 10.61 12.54
C VAL A 248 8.63 9.55 13.53
N ASN A 249 9.93 9.37 13.69
CA ASN A 249 10.46 8.42 14.68
C ASN A 249 10.03 8.77 16.12
N LYS A 250 9.96 10.07 16.46
CA LYS A 250 9.50 10.53 17.78
C LYS A 250 8.00 10.34 17.98
N ARG A 251 7.18 10.69 16.99
CA ARG A 251 5.70 10.71 17.11
C ARG A 251 5.04 9.38 16.77
N TYR A 252 5.64 8.64 15.86
CA TYR A 252 5.13 7.38 15.34
C TYR A 252 6.25 6.33 15.29
N PRO A 253 6.80 5.91 16.46
CA PRO A 253 7.94 5.00 16.55
C PRO A 253 7.69 3.60 15.93
N ARG A 254 6.44 3.27 15.63
CA ARG A 254 6.03 2.05 14.90
C ARG A 254 6.32 2.12 13.40
N ILE A 255 6.44 3.31 12.82
CA ILE A 255 6.56 3.48 11.37
C ILE A 255 8.00 3.17 10.98
N PRO A 256 8.27 2.09 10.24
CA PRO A 256 9.58 1.89 9.63
C PRO A 256 9.88 3.00 8.63
N ILE A 257 11.12 3.46 8.64
CA ILE A 257 11.61 4.56 7.81
C ILE A 257 12.68 4.02 6.85
N ILE A 258 12.49 4.30 5.57
CA ILE A 258 13.45 4.02 4.50
C ILE A 258 13.95 5.37 3.99
N ILE A 259 15.26 5.61 4.13
CA ILE A 259 15.92 6.77 3.53
C ILE A 259 16.52 6.33 2.21
N ALA A 260 15.91 6.78 1.11
CA ALA A 260 16.40 6.53 -0.23
C ALA A 260 17.42 7.60 -0.62
N SER A 261 18.69 7.44 -0.23
CA SER A 261 19.72 8.44 -0.53
C SER A 261 21.12 7.84 -0.60
N LYS A 262 22.01 8.49 -1.36
CA LYS A 262 23.45 8.21 -1.41
C LYS A 262 24.29 9.19 -0.57
N ALA A 263 23.62 10.17 0.04
CA ALA A 263 24.23 11.19 0.87
C ALA A 263 24.87 10.60 2.13
N LYS A 264 26.02 11.13 2.56
CA LYS A 264 26.66 10.69 3.82
C LYS A 264 25.83 11.07 5.04
N GLU A 265 25.04 12.13 4.93
CA GLU A 265 24.12 12.65 5.93
C GLU A 265 23.07 11.59 6.32
N ALA A 266 22.65 10.74 5.38
CA ALA A 266 21.74 9.63 5.66
C ALA A 266 22.35 8.64 6.67
N GLU A 267 23.68 8.44 6.66
CA GLU A 267 24.37 7.50 7.55
C GLU A 267 24.19 7.86 9.03
N LEU A 268 23.98 9.15 9.34
CA LEU A 268 23.73 9.64 10.70
C LEU A 268 22.41 9.12 11.27
N LEU A 269 21.50 8.64 10.41
CA LEU A 269 20.15 8.18 10.77
C LEU A 269 20.01 6.65 10.76
N ARG A 270 21.08 5.89 10.55
CA ARG A 270 21.06 4.40 10.51
C ARG A 270 20.47 3.74 11.76
N SER A 271 20.50 4.41 12.91
CA SER A 271 19.98 3.88 14.16
C SER A 271 18.44 3.83 14.18
N ILE A 272 17.77 4.63 13.34
CA ILE A 272 16.32 4.79 13.32
C ILE A 272 15.69 4.55 11.94
N ALA A 273 16.50 4.47 10.88
CA ALA A 273 16.03 4.26 9.51
C ALA A 273 16.93 3.28 8.75
N TYR A 274 16.34 2.61 7.76
CA TYR A 274 17.06 1.80 6.79
C TYR A 274 17.51 2.65 5.61
N ILE A 275 18.77 2.51 5.22
CA ILE A 275 19.34 3.29 4.12
C ILE A 275 19.29 2.46 2.85
N LEU A 276 18.59 3.00 1.85
CA LEU A 276 18.49 2.45 0.51
C LEU A 276 19.30 3.34 -0.45
N PRO A 277 20.48 2.90 -0.93
CA PRO A 277 21.24 3.68 -1.90
C PRO A 277 20.53 3.68 -3.27
N LYS A 278 20.06 4.86 -3.72
CA LYS A 278 19.35 5.05 -5.01
C LYS A 278 20.18 4.53 -6.19
N GLY A 279 19.63 3.58 -6.96
CA GLY A 279 20.23 3.12 -8.23
C GLY A 279 21.31 2.04 -8.11
N ASP A 280 21.50 1.42 -6.94
CA ASP A 280 22.47 0.33 -6.80
C ASP A 280 21.88 -1.04 -7.24
N PRO A 281 22.64 -1.87 -7.97
CA PRO A 281 22.22 -3.24 -8.30
C PRO A 281 21.95 -4.06 -7.02
N GLY A 282 20.75 -4.63 -6.90
CA GLY A 282 20.32 -5.39 -5.71
C GLY A 282 19.67 -4.56 -4.60
N SER A 283 19.52 -3.24 -4.78
CA SER A 283 18.71 -2.39 -3.90
C SER A 283 17.25 -2.86 -3.82
N LEU A 284 16.73 -3.44 -4.91
CA LEU A 284 15.33 -3.85 -5.03
C LEU A 284 14.97 -5.10 -4.21
N GLU A 285 15.82 -6.13 -4.22
CA GLU A 285 15.61 -7.33 -3.40
C GLU A 285 15.66 -6.98 -1.92
N LYS A 286 16.66 -6.19 -1.52
CA LYS A 286 16.81 -5.72 -0.14
C LYS A 286 15.66 -4.82 0.30
N LEU A 287 15.13 -4.00 -0.61
CA LEU A 287 13.94 -3.20 -0.35
C LEU A 287 12.71 -4.08 -0.11
N SER A 288 12.50 -5.09 -0.95
CA SER A 288 11.41 -6.05 -0.78
C SER A 288 11.51 -6.75 0.57
N ASP A 289 12.69 -7.27 0.91
CA ASP A 289 12.95 -7.90 2.20
C ASP A 289 12.68 -6.94 3.36
N TYR A 290 13.14 -5.69 3.26
CA TYR A 290 12.92 -4.69 4.30
C TYR A 290 11.44 -4.33 4.46
N ILE A 291 10.72 -4.10 3.36
CA ILE A 291 9.28 -3.83 3.40
C ILE A 291 8.58 -5.02 4.06
N ASN A 292 8.86 -6.25 3.63
CA ASN A 292 8.23 -7.44 4.20
C ASN A 292 8.53 -7.62 5.69
N ASP A 293 9.78 -7.44 6.11
CA ASP A 293 10.22 -7.65 7.49
C ASP A 293 9.70 -6.59 8.46
N PHE A 294 9.55 -5.33 8.03
CA PHE A 294 9.34 -4.20 8.95
C PHE A 294 7.99 -3.50 8.82
N THR A 295 7.25 -3.68 7.73
CA THR A 295 5.91 -3.07 7.55
C THR A 295 4.76 -4.00 7.96
N GLY A 296 5.08 -5.22 8.40
CA GLY A 296 4.11 -6.25 8.77
C GLY A 296 3.52 -7.02 7.58
N MET A 297 3.99 -6.76 6.35
CA MET A 297 3.51 -7.40 5.13
C MET A 297 4.06 -8.83 4.92
N GLY A 298 5.19 -9.16 5.55
CA GLY A 298 5.77 -10.50 5.55
C GLY A 298 5.42 -11.31 6.81
N ASP A 299 6.27 -12.28 7.10
CA ASP A 299 6.20 -13.06 8.34
C ASP A 299 6.44 -12.16 9.57
N PHE A 300 5.86 -12.51 10.71
CA PHE A 300 6.21 -11.86 11.97
C PHE A 300 7.51 -12.45 12.51
N ILE A 301 8.59 -11.69 12.40
CA ILE A 301 9.94 -12.12 12.77
C ILE A 301 10.32 -11.56 14.14
N ILE A 302 10.64 -12.46 15.09
CA ILE A 302 11.17 -12.10 16.40
C ILE A 302 12.68 -12.20 16.36
N ARG A 303 13.35 -11.05 16.39
CA ARG A 303 14.81 -10.94 16.41
C ARG A 303 15.29 -10.56 17.81
N GLY A 304 16.43 -11.14 18.21
CA GLY A 304 17.14 -10.73 19.42
C GLY A 304 17.88 -9.41 19.23
N LYS A 305 18.45 -8.85 20.31
CA LYS A 305 19.28 -7.62 20.25
C LYS A 305 20.50 -7.75 19.32
N THR A 306 20.94 -8.97 19.03
CA THR A 306 22.04 -9.28 18.10
C THR A 306 21.59 -9.38 16.63
N GLY A 307 20.30 -9.14 16.33
CA GLY A 307 19.72 -9.31 15.00
C GLY A 307 19.36 -10.76 14.63
N TRP A 308 19.76 -11.73 15.46
CA TRP A 308 19.48 -13.15 15.23
C TRP A 308 17.98 -13.44 15.25
N GLU A 309 17.51 -14.15 14.23
CA GLU A 309 16.12 -14.62 14.11
C GLU A 309 15.86 -15.77 15.10
N HIS A 310 15.01 -15.52 16.09
CA HIS A 310 14.61 -16.55 17.06
C HIS A 310 13.34 -17.28 16.62
N TYR A 311 12.40 -16.56 16.01
CA TYR A 311 11.13 -17.10 15.56
C TYR A 311 10.68 -16.38 14.29
N ARG A 312 10.03 -17.12 13.41
CA ARG A 312 9.35 -16.66 12.21
C ARG A 312 7.94 -17.23 12.25
N ILE A 313 6.96 -16.35 12.17
CA ILE A 313 5.54 -16.67 12.36
C ILE A 313 4.82 -16.28 11.09
N LYS A 314 4.27 -17.27 10.39
CA LYS A 314 3.64 -17.07 9.09
C LYS A 314 2.17 -16.70 9.20
N HIS A 315 1.50 -17.19 10.25
CA HIS A 315 0.06 -17.02 10.40
C HIS A 315 -0.40 -17.01 11.85
N ILE A 316 -1.62 -16.50 12.08
CA ILE A 316 -2.16 -16.23 13.43
C ILE A 316 -2.18 -17.46 14.36
N ARG A 317 -2.26 -18.68 13.81
CA ARG A 317 -2.23 -19.92 14.62
C ARG A 317 -0.85 -20.16 15.23
N GLU A 318 0.21 -20.00 14.44
CA GLU A 318 1.60 -20.03 14.91
C GLU A 318 1.84 -18.93 15.96
N LEU A 319 1.32 -17.72 15.72
CA LEU A 319 1.41 -16.63 16.70
C LEU A 319 0.80 -17.06 18.03
N TYR A 320 -0.40 -17.65 17.99
CA TYR A 320 -1.08 -18.15 19.19
C TYR A 320 -0.28 -19.25 19.90
N ASP A 321 0.34 -20.19 19.17
CA ASP A 321 1.16 -21.24 19.74
C ASP A 321 2.41 -20.69 20.45
N ILE A 322 3.07 -19.70 19.86
CA ILE A 322 4.20 -19.03 20.51
C ILE A 322 3.74 -18.26 21.75
N ILE A 323 2.58 -17.62 21.70
CA ILE A 323 1.97 -16.95 22.87
C ILE A 323 1.67 -17.96 24.00
N LEU A 324 1.19 -19.17 23.68
CA LEU A 324 1.00 -20.24 24.67
C LEU A 324 2.33 -20.72 25.27
N ARG A 325 3.42 -20.74 24.50
CA ARG A 325 4.76 -21.03 25.03
C ARG A 325 5.23 -19.93 25.99
N ALA A 326 4.96 -18.67 25.67
CA ALA A 326 5.27 -17.52 26.52
C ALA A 326 4.41 -17.44 27.79
N ASP A 327 3.27 -18.12 27.85
CA ASP A 327 2.37 -18.16 29.01
C ASP A 327 2.91 -19.06 30.14
N LYS A 328 3.89 -19.92 29.85
CA LYS A 328 4.45 -20.88 30.82
C LYS A 328 5.36 -20.19 31.86
N SER A 329 5.52 -20.82 33.02
CA SER A 329 6.43 -20.39 34.08
C SER A 329 7.84 -20.99 33.93
N THR A 330 8.52 -20.67 32.81
CA THR A 330 9.89 -21.14 32.54
C THR A 330 10.81 -19.99 32.15
N LYS A 331 12.13 -20.13 32.34
CA LYS A 331 13.13 -19.12 31.90
C LYS A 331 13.06 -18.82 30.40
N LYS A 332 12.75 -19.83 29.56
CA LYS A 332 12.55 -19.63 28.12
C LYS A 332 11.32 -18.77 27.83
N ALA A 333 10.24 -18.96 28.58
CA ALA A 333 9.04 -18.16 28.46
C ALA A 333 9.24 -16.72 28.95
N GLU A 334 10.02 -16.50 30.02
CA GLU A 334 10.42 -15.15 30.46
C GLU A 334 11.15 -14.37 29.36
N LYS A 335 12.13 -15.00 28.72
CA LYS A 335 12.86 -14.39 27.60
C LYS A 335 11.93 -14.06 26.42
N LEU A 336 10.97 -14.94 26.13
CA LEU A 336 9.99 -14.72 25.07
C LEU A 336 9.03 -13.55 25.40
N ARG A 337 8.65 -13.38 26.66
CA ARG A 337 7.86 -12.22 27.13
C ARG A 337 8.61 -10.91 26.94
N GLN A 338 9.91 -10.87 27.23
CA GLN A 338 10.75 -9.68 26.99
C GLN A 338 10.82 -9.31 25.51
N PHE A 339 10.88 -10.30 24.61
CA PHE A 339 10.77 -10.02 23.18
C PHE A 339 9.40 -9.41 22.86
N PHE A 340 8.31 -10.02 23.32
CA PHE A 340 6.97 -9.50 23.06
C PHE A 340 6.72 -8.08 23.57
N GLU A 341 7.30 -7.69 24.71
CA GLU A 341 7.24 -6.31 25.20
C GLU A 341 7.82 -5.32 24.18
N MET A 342 9.02 -5.59 23.67
CA MET A 342 9.67 -4.75 22.65
C MET A 342 8.82 -4.58 21.38
N TYR A 343 8.15 -5.65 20.93
CA TYR A 343 7.28 -5.59 19.75
C TYR A 343 5.91 -4.96 20.05
N GLY A 344 5.39 -5.14 21.26
CA GLY A 344 4.13 -4.54 21.72
C GLY A 344 4.22 -3.02 21.89
N GLU A 345 5.34 -2.52 22.43
CA GLU A 345 5.60 -1.08 22.57
C GLU A 345 5.61 -0.32 21.23
N LYS A 346 5.91 -1.03 20.14
CA LYS A 346 6.00 -0.48 18.78
C LYS A 346 4.80 -0.85 17.91
N ASP A 347 3.69 -1.29 18.50
CA ASP A 347 2.45 -1.66 17.81
C ASP A 347 2.59 -2.77 16.74
N TYR A 348 3.71 -3.49 16.66
CA TYR A 348 3.97 -4.46 15.58
C TYR A 348 2.92 -5.57 15.49
N PHE A 349 2.38 -6.02 16.63
CA PHE A 349 1.30 -7.01 16.61
C PHE A 349 0.07 -6.48 15.89
N SER A 350 -0.34 -5.24 16.18
CA SER A 350 -1.50 -4.64 15.52
C SER A 350 -1.26 -4.42 14.03
N THR A 351 -0.08 -3.93 13.65
CA THR A 351 0.31 -3.73 12.24
C THR A 351 0.30 -5.05 11.47
N TRP A 352 0.96 -6.08 12.00
CA TRP A 352 1.02 -7.39 11.35
C TRP A 352 -0.36 -8.06 11.27
N LEU A 353 -1.12 -8.07 12.36
CA LEU A 353 -2.48 -8.63 12.34
C LEU A 353 -3.37 -7.92 11.33
N TYR A 354 -3.24 -6.59 11.20
CA TYR A 354 -3.99 -5.87 10.18
C TYR A 354 -3.57 -6.27 8.76
N MET A 355 -2.27 -6.28 8.46
CA MET A 355 -1.74 -6.63 7.13
C MET A 355 -2.15 -8.02 6.65
N HIS A 356 -2.41 -8.92 7.59
CA HIS A 356 -2.85 -10.30 7.34
C HIS A 356 -4.38 -10.48 7.46
N GLY A 357 -5.16 -9.41 7.32
CA GLY A 357 -6.63 -9.47 7.23
C GLY A 357 -7.38 -9.50 8.57
N PHE A 358 -6.70 -9.31 9.70
CA PHE A 358 -7.30 -9.28 11.05
C PHE A 358 -7.49 -7.85 11.58
N ARG A 359 -8.07 -6.96 10.76
CA ARG A 359 -8.29 -5.54 11.08
C ARG A 359 -8.86 -5.28 12.48
N GLN A 360 -10.03 -5.84 12.78
CA GLN A 360 -10.72 -5.57 14.06
C GLN A 360 -9.86 -5.98 15.27
N LEU A 361 -9.10 -7.07 15.11
CA LEU A 361 -8.18 -7.54 16.13
C LEU A 361 -6.97 -6.60 16.26
N GLY A 362 -6.44 -6.09 15.14
CA GLY A 362 -5.39 -5.06 15.15
C GLY A 362 -5.85 -3.80 15.88
N ASP A 363 -7.06 -3.30 15.57
CA ASP A 363 -7.65 -2.11 16.19
C ASP A 363 -7.81 -2.29 17.72
N GLU A 364 -8.31 -3.44 18.17
CA GLU A 364 -8.48 -3.71 19.61
C GLU A 364 -7.15 -3.85 20.37
N LEU A 365 -6.06 -4.16 19.67
CA LEU A 365 -4.72 -4.34 20.25
C LEU A 365 -3.87 -3.06 20.24
N ARG A 366 -4.34 -1.97 19.61
CA ARG A 366 -3.60 -0.70 19.46
C ARG A 366 -3.96 0.36 20.52
N PRO A 367 -2.99 1.14 20.99
CA PRO A 367 -1.76 0.67 21.62
C PRO A 367 -2.07 0.13 23.03
N ARG A 368 -1.53 -1.04 23.38
CA ARG A 368 -1.60 -1.57 24.75
C ARG A 368 -0.21 -1.65 25.36
N ARG A 369 0.05 -0.81 26.34
CA ARG A 369 1.28 -0.79 27.16
C ARG A 369 1.32 -1.91 28.20
N ASP A 370 0.58 -3.00 27.98
CA ASP A 370 0.65 -4.16 28.86
C ASP A 370 2.04 -4.80 28.72
N SER A 371 2.61 -5.30 29.81
CA SER A 371 3.91 -5.96 29.82
C SER A 371 3.83 -7.35 30.48
N GLY A 372 4.87 -8.15 30.25
CA GLY A 372 5.09 -9.44 30.87
C GLY A 372 3.92 -10.40 30.70
N GLN A 373 3.48 -10.99 31.81
CA GLN A 373 2.40 -11.96 31.81
C GLN A 373 1.04 -11.34 31.43
N ARG A 374 0.85 -10.05 31.69
CA ARG A 374 -0.39 -9.34 31.37
C ARG A 374 -0.55 -9.20 29.86
N LEU A 375 0.51 -8.80 29.16
CA LEU A 375 0.54 -8.76 27.69
C LEU A 375 0.20 -10.13 27.09
N VAL A 376 0.86 -11.19 27.55
CA VAL A 376 0.59 -12.56 27.09
C VAL A 376 -0.85 -12.97 27.32
N THR A 377 -1.41 -12.66 28.49
CA THR A 377 -2.80 -12.99 28.83
C THR A 377 -3.79 -12.30 27.90
N VAL A 378 -3.55 -11.02 27.58
CA VAL A 378 -4.35 -10.24 26.65
C VAL A 378 -4.24 -10.84 25.25
N LEU A 379 -3.02 -10.96 24.69
CA LEU A 379 -2.81 -11.52 23.36
C LEU A 379 -3.44 -12.91 23.22
N LYS A 380 -3.23 -13.80 24.19
CA LYS A 380 -3.82 -15.15 24.24
C LYS A 380 -5.35 -15.10 24.15
N ARG A 381 -5.99 -14.21 24.91
CA ARG A 381 -7.46 -14.08 24.91
C ARG A 381 -7.98 -13.62 23.55
N TYR A 382 -7.39 -12.57 22.99
CA TYR A 382 -7.83 -11.96 21.74
C TYR A 382 -7.57 -12.87 20.54
N LEU A 383 -6.38 -13.48 20.44
CA LEU A 383 -6.02 -14.44 19.40
C LEU A 383 -6.91 -15.69 19.45
N LYS A 384 -7.15 -16.26 20.64
CA LYS A 384 -8.04 -17.43 20.79
C LYS A 384 -9.45 -17.12 20.30
N ARG A 385 -9.98 -15.94 20.63
CA ARG A 385 -11.31 -15.49 20.19
C ARG A 385 -11.36 -15.34 18.67
N GLU A 386 -10.35 -14.73 18.05
CA GLU A 386 -10.34 -14.56 16.59
C GLU A 386 -10.16 -15.90 15.86
N ILE A 387 -9.31 -16.81 16.35
CA ILE A 387 -9.16 -18.17 15.78
C ILE A 387 -10.49 -18.92 15.80
N LEU A 388 -11.29 -18.79 16.87
CA LEU A 388 -12.63 -19.38 16.93
C LEU A 388 -13.59 -18.71 15.92
N ARG A 389 -13.52 -17.39 15.78
CA ARG A 389 -14.32 -16.62 14.83
C ARG A 389 -14.01 -17.00 13.38
N MET A 390 -12.74 -17.16 13.02
CA MET A 390 -12.29 -17.57 11.68
C MET A 390 -12.95 -18.89 11.24
N LYS A 391 -13.06 -19.87 12.16
CA LYS A 391 -13.72 -21.15 11.89
C LYS A 391 -15.21 -21.02 11.58
N LEU A 392 -15.85 -19.96 12.08
CA LEU A 392 -17.30 -19.72 12.01
C LEU A 392 -17.67 -18.59 11.03
N THR A 393 -16.73 -18.16 10.20
CA THR A 393 -16.89 -17.09 9.20
C THR A 393 -16.77 -17.70 7.80
N PRO A 394 -17.89 -18.01 7.11
CA PRO A 394 -17.84 -18.51 5.74
C PRO A 394 -17.55 -17.41 4.72
N LEU A 395 -17.03 -17.80 3.55
CA LEU A 395 -17.18 -17.01 2.32
C LEU A 395 -18.52 -17.41 1.68
N GLU A 396 -19.34 -16.43 1.31
CA GLU A 396 -20.62 -16.68 0.67
C GLU A 396 -20.53 -16.42 -0.83
N ILE A 397 -20.90 -17.41 -1.64
CA ILE A 397 -20.87 -17.33 -3.10
C ILE A 397 -22.14 -17.97 -3.64
N GLU A 398 -22.97 -17.19 -4.32
CA GLU A 398 -24.27 -17.64 -4.88
C GLU A 398 -25.10 -18.42 -3.84
N GLY A 399 -25.14 -17.94 -2.59
CA GLY A 399 -25.87 -18.56 -1.47
C GLY A 399 -25.22 -19.81 -0.86
N LYS A 400 -24.06 -20.26 -1.35
CA LYS A 400 -23.29 -21.36 -0.76
C LYS A 400 -22.30 -20.82 0.27
N GLU A 401 -22.22 -21.46 1.43
CA GLU A 401 -21.27 -21.12 2.49
C GLU A 401 -20.00 -21.98 2.37
N ILE A 402 -18.86 -21.33 2.23
CA ILE A 402 -17.55 -21.95 2.07
C ILE A 402 -16.73 -21.73 3.34
N TYR A 403 -16.36 -22.81 4.03
CA TYR A 403 -15.62 -22.74 5.29
C TYR A 403 -14.16 -23.18 5.15
N TYR A 404 -13.90 -24.13 4.24
CA TYR A 404 -12.62 -24.77 4.03
C TYR A 404 -12.14 -24.63 2.58
N LEU A 405 -10.82 -24.78 2.39
CA LEU A 405 -10.19 -24.68 1.07
C LEU A 405 -10.69 -25.76 0.08
N THR A 406 -11.00 -26.95 0.59
CA THR A 406 -11.60 -28.05 -0.18
C THR A 406 -13.00 -27.71 -0.70
N ASP A 407 -13.78 -26.96 0.08
CA ASP A 407 -15.12 -26.51 -0.33
C ASP A 407 -15.00 -25.49 -1.46
N LEU A 408 -14.05 -24.56 -1.34
CA LEU A 408 -13.76 -23.57 -2.38
C LEU A 408 -13.33 -24.24 -3.69
N LEU A 409 -12.43 -25.22 -3.62
CA LEU A 409 -11.99 -25.99 -4.79
C LEU A 409 -13.16 -26.71 -5.46
N THR A 410 -14.03 -27.34 -4.67
CA THR A 410 -15.22 -28.06 -5.18
C THR A 410 -16.19 -27.09 -5.85
N LEU A 411 -16.41 -25.92 -5.26
CA LEU A 411 -17.22 -24.86 -5.84
C LEU A 411 -16.64 -24.37 -7.16
N LEU A 412 -15.35 -24.02 -7.20
CA LEU A 412 -14.69 -23.50 -8.39
C LEU A 412 -14.76 -24.48 -9.57
N ARG A 413 -14.75 -25.78 -9.33
CA ARG A 413 -14.92 -26.80 -10.39
C ARG A 413 -16.31 -26.81 -11.02
N THR A 414 -17.33 -26.32 -10.33
CA THR A 414 -18.73 -26.42 -10.75
C THR A 414 -19.39 -25.07 -11.08
N ILE A 415 -18.86 -23.97 -10.55
CA ILE A 415 -19.45 -22.64 -10.71
C ILE A 415 -19.26 -22.08 -12.12
N ASN A 416 -20.24 -21.29 -12.57
CA ASN A 416 -20.09 -20.48 -13.78
C ASN A 416 -18.94 -19.46 -13.57
N PRO A 417 -17.94 -19.39 -14.46
CA PRO A 417 -16.82 -18.46 -14.32
C PRO A 417 -17.21 -16.97 -14.22
N ASP A 418 -18.33 -16.55 -14.81
CA ASP A 418 -18.75 -15.14 -14.77
C ASP A 418 -19.15 -14.70 -13.35
N LYS A 419 -19.49 -15.67 -12.49
CA LYS A 419 -19.88 -15.43 -11.10
C LYS A 419 -18.70 -15.25 -10.15
N ILE A 420 -17.48 -15.57 -10.57
CA ILE A 420 -16.28 -15.49 -9.72
C ILE A 420 -15.36 -14.32 -10.05
N GLN A 421 -15.55 -13.68 -11.20
CA GLN A 421 -14.67 -12.58 -11.64
C GLN A 421 -14.67 -11.41 -10.65
N HIS A 422 -15.83 -10.96 -10.17
CA HIS A 422 -15.87 -9.87 -9.19
C HIS A 422 -15.18 -10.21 -7.85
N PHE A 423 -15.09 -11.49 -7.47
CA PHE A 423 -14.37 -11.90 -6.25
C PHE A 423 -12.86 -11.80 -6.40
N THR A 424 -12.32 -12.01 -7.62
CA THR A 424 -10.88 -11.83 -7.88
C THR A 424 -10.53 -10.36 -8.10
N ASP A 425 -11.35 -9.63 -8.87
CA ASP A 425 -11.08 -8.23 -9.21
C ASP A 425 -11.13 -7.30 -7.98
N HIS A 426 -11.83 -7.70 -6.91
CA HIS A 426 -11.91 -6.96 -5.64
C HIS A 426 -11.12 -7.64 -4.51
N ASP A 427 -10.20 -8.57 -4.85
CA ASP A 427 -9.32 -9.27 -3.90
C ASP A 427 -10.06 -10.01 -2.77
N ILE A 428 -11.34 -10.36 -2.97
CA ILE A 428 -12.20 -10.95 -1.94
C ILE A 428 -11.68 -12.35 -1.57
N PHE A 429 -11.25 -13.13 -2.56
CA PHE A 429 -10.69 -14.46 -2.32
C PHE A 429 -9.41 -14.39 -1.48
N SER A 430 -8.45 -13.55 -1.85
CA SER A 430 -7.18 -13.43 -1.12
C SER A 430 -7.40 -12.94 0.31
N ASN A 431 -8.28 -11.95 0.50
CA ASN A 431 -8.66 -11.48 1.84
C ASN A 431 -9.28 -12.60 2.69
N TRP A 432 -10.12 -13.45 2.09
CA TRP A 432 -10.68 -14.59 2.80
C TRP A 432 -9.62 -15.64 3.14
N LEU A 433 -8.69 -15.93 2.21
CA LEU A 433 -7.59 -16.88 2.39
C LEU A 433 -6.62 -16.44 3.51
N ASP A 434 -6.21 -15.18 3.52
CA ASP A 434 -5.46 -14.55 4.62
C ASP A 434 -6.15 -14.80 5.95
N ARG A 435 -7.45 -14.46 6.01
CA ARG A 435 -8.26 -14.62 7.22
C ARG A 435 -8.41 -16.09 7.65
N LYS A 436 -8.29 -17.05 6.72
CA LYS A 436 -8.30 -18.48 7.06
C LYS A 436 -6.94 -19.00 7.51
N GLY A 437 -5.89 -18.19 7.37
CA GLY A 437 -4.51 -18.51 7.72
C GLY A 437 -3.75 -19.18 6.57
N TYR A 438 -4.06 -18.80 5.33
CA TYR A 438 -3.35 -19.26 4.13
C TYR A 438 -2.70 -18.09 3.38
N PRO A 439 -1.77 -17.35 4.03
CA PRO A 439 -1.23 -16.11 3.48
C PRO A 439 -0.47 -16.33 2.16
N GLU A 440 0.25 -17.44 2.01
CA GLU A 440 1.01 -17.67 0.77
C GLU A 440 0.12 -18.04 -0.42
N LEU A 441 -0.98 -18.76 -0.16
CA LEU A 441 -2.02 -19.00 -1.16
C LEU A 441 -2.79 -17.71 -1.47
N ALA A 442 -3.02 -16.85 -0.48
CA ALA A 442 -3.62 -15.54 -0.71
C ALA A 442 -2.72 -14.67 -1.60
N GLU A 443 -1.41 -14.63 -1.37
CA GLU A 443 -0.45 -13.95 -2.27
C GLU A 443 -0.50 -14.52 -3.70
N ALA A 444 -0.62 -15.84 -3.86
CA ALA A 444 -0.78 -16.45 -5.19
C ALA A 444 -2.11 -16.08 -5.88
N PHE A 445 -3.10 -15.60 -5.13
CA PHE A 445 -4.40 -15.16 -5.62
C PHE A 445 -4.45 -13.65 -5.91
N ARG A 446 -3.47 -12.86 -5.45
CA ARG A 446 -3.50 -11.39 -5.41
C ARG A 446 -3.08 -10.69 -6.70
N PRO A 447 -4.01 -9.89 -7.23
CA PRO A 447 -5.20 -10.41 -7.88
C PRO A 447 -4.82 -11.21 -9.14
N VAL A 448 -5.41 -12.39 -9.32
CA VAL A 448 -5.38 -13.07 -10.63
C VAL A 448 -6.47 -12.44 -11.48
N HIS A 449 -6.09 -11.56 -12.40
CA HIS A 449 -7.02 -10.94 -13.34
C HIS A 449 -7.36 -11.90 -14.50
N GLY A 450 -8.57 -11.76 -15.02
CA GLY A 450 -9.05 -12.51 -16.17
C GLY A 450 -10.55 -12.72 -16.12
N SER A 451 -11.06 -13.50 -17.06
CA SER A 451 -12.47 -13.84 -17.15
C SER A 451 -12.67 -15.26 -17.68
N GLY A 452 -13.90 -15.75 -17.58
CA GLY A 452 -14.29 -17.03 -18.18
C GLY A 452 -13.54 -18.24 -17.62
N ASN A 453 -13.51 -19.31 -18.41
CA ASN A 453 -12.93 -20.59 -17.99
C ASN A 453 -11.44 -20.51 -17.68
N LYS A 454 -10.68 -19.64 -18.38
CA LYS A 454 -9.24 -19.48 -18.14
C LYS A 454 -8.96 -19.01 -16.71
N LEU A 455 -9.70 -18.01 -16.22
CA LEU A 455 -9.61 -17.55 -14.84
C LEU A 455 -9.89 -18.72 -13.88
N LYS A 456 -11.04 -19.38 -14.05
CA LYS A 456 -11.47 -20.51 -13.23
C LYS A 456 -10.41 -21.62 -13.15
N GLU A 457 -9.87 -22.06 -14.28
CA GLU A 457 -8.82 -23.07 -14.36
C GLU A 457 -7.53 -22.63 -13.65
N THR A 458 -7.19 -21.35 -13.77
CA THR A 458 -6.01 -20.78 -13.11
C THR A 458 -6.16 -20.84 -11.59
N LEU A 459 -7.30 -20.40 -11.07
CA LEU A 459 -7.60 -20.46 -9.63
C LEU A 459 -7.60 -21.90 -9.09
N ILE A 460 -8.17 -22.85 -9.84
CA ILE A 460 -8.16 -24.28 -9.48
C ILE A 460 -6.73 -24.81 -9.37
N LYS A 461 -5.90 -24.57 -10.40
CA LYS A 461 -4.50 -25.03 -10.42
C LYS A 461 -3.69 -24.47 -9.24
N ILE A 462 -3.90 -23.20 -8.91
CA ILE A 462 -3.22 -22.55 -7.77
C ILE A 462 -3.64 -23.23 -6.47
N ILE A 463 -4.94 -23.45 -6.24
CA ILE A 463 -5.42 -24.11 -5.00
C ILE A 463 -4.89 -25.53 -4.89
N GLU A 464 -4.95 -26.33 -5.96
CA GLU A 464 -4.47 -27.71 -5.96
C GLU A 464 -2.98 -27.80 -5.61
N LYS A 465 -2.16 -26.92 -6.20
CA LYS A 465 -0.73 -26.81 -5.87
C LYS A 465 -0.53 -26.54 -4.38
N TRP A 466 -1.25 -25.56 -3.82
CA TRP A 466 -1.08 -25.16 -2.43
C TRP A 466 -1.65 -26.14 -1.41
N ILE A 467 -2.74 -26.85 -1.73
CA ILE A 467 -3.24 -27.93 -0.88
C ILE A 467 -2.15 -28.97 -0.64
N ASN A 468 -1.44 -29.39 -1.70
CA ASN A 468 -0.35 -30.36 -1.57
C ASN A 468 0.78 -29.82 -0.68
N ILE A 469 1.21 -28.57 -0.90
CA ILE A 469 2.25 -27.92 -0.10
C ILE A 469 1.85 -27.82 1.38
N TYR A 470 0.59 -27.48 1.68
CA TYR A 470 0.12 -27.38 3.06
C TYR A 470 -0.03 -28.76 3.73
N LEU A 471 -0.38 -29.81 2.98
CA LEU A 471 -0.44 -31.18 3.49
C LEU A 471 0.96 -31.72 3.83
N GLU A 472 1.99 -31.40 3.05
CA GLU A 472 3.38 -31.81 3.32
C GLU A 472 4.00 -31.14 4.56
N ARG A 473 3.40 -30.04 5.05
CA ARG A 473 3.88 -29.26 6.20
C ARG A 473 3.22 -29.67 7.54
N LEU A 474 2.13 -30.43 7.48
CA LEU A 474 1.40 -30.97 8.65
C LEU A 474 2.03 -32.29 9.08
#